data_AF-A0A939FCI3-F1
#
_entry.id   AF-A0A939FCI3-F1
#
_cell.length_a   1.000
_cell.length_b   1.000
_cell.length_c   1.000
_cell.angle_alpha   90.00
_cell.angle_beta   90.00
_cell.angle_gamma   90.00
#
_symmetry.space_group_name_H-M   'P 1'
#
loop_
_entity.id
_entity.type
_entity.pdbx_description
1 polymer ?
#
loop_
_entity_poly.entity_id
_entity_poly.type
_entity_poly.pdbx_seq_one_letter_code
_entity_poly.pdbx_strand_id
1 'polypeptide(L)'
;MNVKSYARIGAVAGIATLGLGLLTGPASADPANLNYTLAGVGSDTTQDVMNALAADIDSGSLIGSWDALGSAKITTRDGGAEINRPNGSSAGITALNNDIDSGAGNLDFARSSRGPADTVTSQDLTWIPYAQDAVSYAIRSGSGLPTNLTKAQLVSIYKCQTTSLNGISLTPLLPQAGSGTRSFFLGQLGLTEATGANPFGTCVDATVQEHNGEALDTAGDIAPYSVAQYYAQTTGAPGVVDRHGVTVLGSVDGVAPRNADSTLNSSFPFKRDVYNVVPTNKLTAANIARAFVGSGSQVCLDAFGEITTYGFGTASNCGDSTGLRGEN
;
A
#
# COMPACT_ATOMS: atom_id res chain seq x y z
N MET A 1 3.32 60.41 35.79
CA MET A 1 3.01 61.30 34.65
C MET A 1 3.01 60.44 33.39
N ASN A 2 1.85 59.97 32.97
CA ASN A 2 0.89 60.62 32.06
C ASN A 2 1.23 60.40 30.57
N VAL A 3 0.45 59.49 29.97
CA VAL A 3 -0.18 59.51 28.62
C VAL A 3 0.72 59.65 27.37
N LYS A 4 0.54 58.90 26.27
CA LYS A 4 -0.70 58.67 25.52
C LYS A 4 -0.53 57.55 24.49
N SER A 5 -1.57 56.75 24.35
CA SER A 5 -1.89 55.86 23.23
C SER A 5 -2.12 56.66 21.94
N TYR A 6 -1.67 56.15 20.80
CA TYR A 6 -2.18 56.53 19.49
C TYR A 6 -2.47 55.29 18.65
N ALA A 7 -3.70 55.25 18.15
CA ALA A 7 -4.26 54.20 17.33
C ALA A 7 -4.34 54.69 15.86
N ARG A 8 -4.09 53.75 14.94
CA ARG A 8 -4.66 53.57 13.59
C ARG A 8 -4.47 54.70 12.54
N ILE A 9 -3.93 54.31 11.38
CA ILE A 9 -4.62 54.17 10.07
C ILE A 9 -3.54 54.07 8.98
N GLY A 10 -3.64 53.05 8.13
CA GLY A 10 -2.80 52.89 6.95
C GLY A 10 -3.26 51.69 6.14
N ALA A 11 -4.41 51.83 5.47
CA ALA A 11 -4.92 50.85 4.52
C ALA A 11 -4.01 50.79 3.29
N VAL A 12 -3.51 49.60 2.94
CA VAL A 12 -3.02 49.31 1.60
C VAL A 12 -3.80 48.09 1.11
N ALA A 13 -4.72 48.36 0.20
CA ALA A 13 -5.37 47.36 -0.63
C ALA A 13 -4.35 46.76 -1.60
N GLY A 14 -4.34 45.44 -1.76
CA GLY A 14 -3.44 44.77 -2.68
C GLY A 14 -3.73 43.28 -2.84
N ILE A 15 -4.72 42.99 -3.70
CA ILE A 15 -4.95 41.71 -4.39
C ILE A 15 -5.26 40.51 -3.49
N ALA A 16 -6.56 40.30 -3.24
CA ALA A 16 -7.07 38.97 -2.94
C ALA A 16 -6.98 38.11 -4.20
N THR A 17 -5.94 37.30 -4.33
CA THR A 17 -5.97 36.15 -5.24
C THR A 17 -6.96 35.15 -4.67
N LEU A 18 -8.18 35.12 -5.23
CA LEU A 18 -9.03 33.92 -5.18
C LEU A 18 -8.33 32.83 -6.00
N GLY A 19 -7.39 32.13 -5.38
CA GLY A 19 -6.98 30.79 -5.81
C GLY A 19 -8.02 29.82 -5.26
N LEU A 20 -8.69 29.10 -6.15
CA LEU A 20 -9.69 28.09 -5.82
C LEU A 20 -9.22 27.26 -4.63
N GLY A 21 -9.95 27.33 -3.51
CA GLY A 21 -9.85 26.30 -2.50
C GLY A 21 -10.25 25.00 -3.17
N LEU A 22 -9.27 24.12 -3.40
CA LEU A 22 -9.52 22.70 -3.55
C LEU A 22 -10.28 22.31 -2.29
N LEU A 23 -11.60 22.24 -2.40
CA LEU A 23 -12.42 21.47 -1.48
C LEU A 23 -11.93 20.04 -1.68
N THR A 24 -10.92 19.65 -0.91
CA THR A 24 -10.57 18.25 -0.72
C THR A 24 -11.81 17.64 -0.11
N GLY A 25 -12.65 17.04 -0.96
CA GLY A 25 -13.73 16.20 -0.50
C GLY A 25 -13.17 15.13 0.45
N PRO A 26 -14.02 14.51 1.29
CA PRO A 26 -13.57 13.36 2.05
C PRO A 26 -12.90 12.39 1.08
N ALA A 27 -11.74 11.85 1.47
CA ALA A 27 -11.07 10.78 0.75
C ALA A 27 -12.12 9.71 0.45
N SER A 28 -12.55 9.64 -0.82
CA SER A 28 -13.53 8.65 -1.21
C SER A 28 -12.75 7.38 -1.41
N ALA A 29 -13.02 6.39 -0.56
CA ALA A 29 -12.43 5.06 -0.67
C ALA A 29 -12.71 4.40 -2.04
N ASP A 30 -13.72 4.91 -2.74
CA ASP A 30 -14.19 4.41 -4.02
C ASP A 30 -14.25 5.54 -5.06
N PRO A 31 -14.18 5.25 -6.36
CA PRO A 31 -14.45 6.24 -7.40
C PRO A 31 -15.82 6.90 -7.18
N ALA A 32 -15.87 8.24 -7.22
CA ALA A 32 -17.10 9.00 -6.95
C ALA A 32 -18.23 8.73 -7.98
N ASN A 33 -17.87 8.19 -9.14
CA ASN A 33 -18.78 7.74 -10.18
C ASN A 33 -18.12 6.60 -10.97
N LEU A 34 -18.90 5.93 -11.82
CA LEU A 34 -18.46 4.77 -12.61
C LEU A 34 -17.93 5.15 -14.01
N ASN A 35 -17.55 6.42 -14.24
CA ASN A 35 -17.10 6.91 -15.54
C ASN A 35 -15.59 6.66 -15.76
N TYR A 36 -15.17 5.41 -15.62
CA TYR A 36 -13.81 4.98 -15.91
C TYR A 36 -13.79 3.74 -16.79
N THR A 37 -12.66 3.54 -17.47
CA THR A 37 -12.54 2.46 -18.44
C THR A 37 -12.09 1.14 -17.82
N LEU A 38 -11.18 1.17 -16.85
CA LEU A 38 -10.61 -0.01 -16.19
C LEU A 38 -11.01 -0.02 -14.72
N ALA A 39 -11.50 -1.15 -14.22
CA ALA A 39 -11.84 -1.32 -12.82
C ALA A 39 -10.81 -2.20 -12.09
N GLY A 40 -10.37 -1.77 -10.91
CA GLY A 40 -9.46 -2.58 -10.09
C GLY A 40 -9.61 -2.42 -8.59
N VAL A 41 -9.14 -3.45 -7.88
CA VAL A 41 -9.35 -3.74 -6.45
C VAL A 41 -8.08 -4.36 -5.86
N GLY A 42 -8.05 -4.62 -4.55
CA GLY A 42 -7.07 -5.54 -3.94
C GLY A 42 -6.20 -4.91 -2.87
N SER A 43 -4.92 -4.74 -3.17
CA SER A 43 -3.91 -4.30 -2.20
C SER A 43 -4.25 -2.96 -1.52
N ASP A 44 -4.38 -3.02 -0.19
CA ASP A 44 -4.46 -1.88 0.72
C ASP A 44 -3.17 -1.03 0.63
N THR A 45 -2.01 -1.70 0.64
CA THR A 45 -0.68 -1.05 0.53
C THR A 45 -0.60 0.01 -0.56
N THR A 46 -1.24 -0.24 -1.69
CA THR A 46 -1.12 0.57 -2.91
C THR A 46 -2.40 1.32 -3.26
N GLN A 47 -3.42 1.28 -2.39
CA GLN A 47 -4.72 1.86 -2.72
C GLN A 47 -4.61 3.38 -2.90
N ASP A 48 -3.93 4.07 -1.99
CA ASP A 48 -3.95 5.54 -2.00
C ASP A 48 -3.15 6.11 -3.17
N VAL A 49 -1.97 5.56 -3.46
CA VAL A 49 -1.17 5.96 -4.63
C VAL A 49 -1.89 5.67 -5.94
N MET A 50 -2.61 4.54 -6.03
CA MET A 50 -3.38 4.21 -7.23
C MET A 50 -4.64 5.06 -7.35
N ASN A 51 -5.21 5.54 -6.25
CA ASN A 51 -6.32 6.50 -6.27
C ASN A 51 -5.84 7.87 -6.79
N ALA A 52 -4.67 8.33 -6.34
CA ALA A 52 -4.05 9.56 -6.83
C ALA A 52 -3.71 9.48 -8.32
N LEU A 53 -2.98 8.42 -8.72
CA LEU A 53 -2.66 8.15 -10.13
C LEU A 53 -3.94 8.07 -10.98
N ALA A 54 -4.98 7.39 -10.49
CA ALA A 54 -6.25 7.28 -11.19
C ALA A 54 -6.93 8.65 -11.39
N ALA A 55 -6.93 9.51 -10.37
CA ALA A 55 -7.54 10.84 -10.46
C ALA A 55 -6.86 11.72 -11.52
N ASP A 56 -5.54 11.62 -11.64
CA ASP A 56 -4.75 12.44 -12.57
C ASP A 56 -4.75 11.90 -14.00
N ILE A 57 -4.64 10.58 -14.16
CA ILE A 57 -4.57 9.93 -15.48
C ILE A 57 -5.92 10.05 -16.20
N ASP A 58 -5.90 10.68 -17.38
CA ASP A 58 -7.09 10.99 -18.18
C ASP A 58 -8.22 11.65 -17.35
N SER A 59 -7.84 12.45 -16.34
CA SER A 59 -8.77 13.13 -15.42
C SER A 59 -9.78 12.17 -14.76
N GLY A 60 -9.33 10.98 -14.34
CA GLY A 60 -10.19 9.98 -13.69
C GLY A 60 -10.92 9.03 -14.64
N SER A 61 -10.78 9.17 -15.96
CA SER A 61 -11.59 8.41 -16.92
C SER A 61 -10.96 7.09 -17.40
N LEU A 62 -9.68 6.86 -17.12
CA LEU A 62 -9.02 5.61 -17.49
C LEU A 62 -9.12 4.54 -16.39
N ILE A 63 -8.77 4.88 -15.15
CA ILE A 63 -8.63 3.92 -14.05
C ILE A 63 -9.64 4.24 -12.96
N GLY A 64 -10.44 3.24 -12.56
CA GLY A 64 -11.22 3.22 -11.34
C GLY A 64 -10.56 2.31 -10.33
N SER A 65 -9.98 2.91 -9.28
CA SER A 65 -9.34 2.19 -8.18
C SER A 65 -10.26 2.18 -6.97
N TRP A 66 -10.67 0.98 -6.54
CA TRP A 66 -11.53 0.76 -5.37
C TRP A 66 -10.70 0.30 -4.18
N ASP A 67 -10.89 0.91 -3.02
CA ASP A 67 -10.11 0.61 -1.81
C ASP A 67 -10.34 -0.79 -1.26
N ALA A 68 -9.35 -1.26 -0.50
CA ALA A 68 -9.41 -2.52 0.24
C ALA A 68 -10.39 -2.45 1.42
N LEU A 69 -10.67 -1.24 1.90
CA LEU A 69 -11.53 -0.95 3.05
C LEU A 69 -12.75 -0.11 2.64
N GLY A 70 -13.81 -0.18 3.45
CA GLY A 70 -15.07 0.51 3.18
C GLY A 70 -16.27 -0.41 3.35
N SER A 71 -17.28 -0.25 2.50
CA SER A 71 -18.45 -1.13 2.47
C SER A 71 -18.05 -2.59 2.24
N ALA A 72 -18.76 -3.55 2.86
CA ALA A 72 -18.45 -4.97 2.69
C ALA A 72 -18.56 -5.46 1.23
N LYS A 73 -19.31 -4.73 0.40
CA LYS A 73 -19.56 -5.04 -1.00
C LYS A 73 -19.50 -3.80 -1.87
N ILE A 74 -19.19 -4.00 -3.16
CA ILE A 74 -18.99 -2.94 -4.15
C ILE A 74 -19.58 -3.33 -5.51
N THR A 75 -19.89 -2.31 -6.31
CA THR A 75 -20.31 -2.45 -7.71
C THR A 75 -19.38 -1.60 -8.57
N THR A 76 -18.51 -2.25 -9.32
CA THR A 76 -17.42 -1.59 -10.05
C THR A 76 -17.80 -1.16 -11.47
N ARG A 77 -19.00 -1.51 -11.95
CA ARG A 77 -19.50 -1.23 -13.30
C ARG A 77 -20.97 -0.88 -13.25
N ASP A 78 -21.41 0.05 -14.10
CA ASP A 78 -22.82 0.35 -14.24
C ASP A 78 -23.58 -0.88 -14.76
N GLY A 79 -24.66 -1.27 -14.08
CA GLY A 79 -25.37 -2.52 -14.32
C GLY A 79 -24.58 -3.80 -14.00
N GLY A 80 -23.38 -3.69 -13.42
CA GLY A 80 -22.53 -4.82 -13.03
C GLY A 80 -23.02 -5.52 -11.77
N ALA A 81 -22.50 -6.73 -11.54
CA ALA A 81 -22.83 -7.49 -10.34
C ALA A 81 -22.16 -6.88 -9.10
N GLU A 82 -22.84 -6.97 -7.95
CA GLU A 82 -22.25 -6.64 -6.66
C GLU A 82 -21.28 -7.76 -6.24
N ILE A 83 -20.05 -7.39 -5.90
CA ILE A 83 -19.01 -8.32 -5.43
C ILE A 83 -18.62 -8.01 -3.98
N ASN A 84 -18.10 -8.99 -3.24
CA ASN A 84 -17.48 -8.74 -1.94
C ASN A 84 -16.24 -7.87 -2.12
N ARG A 85 -16.05 -6.86 -1.26
CA ARG A 85 -14.89 -5.97 -1.32
C ARG A 85 -13.60 -6.76 -1.06
N PRO A 86 -12.66 -6.80 -2.01
CA PRO A 86 -11.40 -7.51 -1.80
C PRO A 86 -10.46 -6.71 -0.90
N ASN A 87 -10.11 -7.28 0.25
CA ASN A 87 -9.19 -6.67 1.21
C ASN A 87 -7.81 -7.35 1.15
N GLY A 88 -6.85 -6.71 0.49
CA GLY A 88 -5.47 -7.18 0.36
C GLY A 88 -5.16 -7.81 -1.00
N SER A 89 -3.88 -8.10 -1.24
CA SER A 89 -3.38 -8.55 -2.55
C SER A 89 -3.96 -9.91 -2.96
N SER A 90 -4.01 -10.91 -2.07
CA SER A 90 -4.65 -12.20 -2.40
C SER A 90 -6.10 -12.02 -2.77
N ALA A 91 -6.85 -11.28 -1.96
CA ALA A 91 -8.28 -11.13 -2.17
C ALA A 91 -8.54 -10.46 -3.53
N GLY A 92 -7.77 -9.45 -3.89
CA GLY A 92 -7.86 -8.77 -5.19
C GLY A 92 -7.57 -9.71 -6.36
N ILE A 93 -6.49 -10.48 -6.28
CA ILE A 93 -6.12 -11.46 -7.33
C ILE A 93 -7.20 -12.53 -7.46
N THR A 94 -7.65 -13.12 -6.34
CA THR A 94 -8.76 -14.09 -6.33
C THR A 94 -10.05 -13.51 -6.90
N ALA A 95 -10.37 -12.24 -6.62
CA ALA A 95 -11.55 -11.59 -7.18
C ALA A 95 -11.44 -11.40 -8.69
N LEU A 96 -10.29 -10.97 -9.20
CA LEU A 96 -10.02 -10.84 -10.63
C LEU A 96 -10.15 -12.20 -11.34
N ASN A 97 -9.58 -13.24 -10.76
CA ASN A 97 -9.63 -14.61 -11.26
C ASN A 97 -11.05 -15.15 -11.35
N ASN A 98 -11.84 -15.00 -10.28
CA ASN A 98 -13.25 -15.37 -10.29
C ASN A 98 -14.06 -14.58 -11.34
N ASP A 99 -13.72 -13.29 -11.57
CA ASP A 99 -14.37 -12.47 -12.59
C ASP A 99 -14.04 -12.94 -14.02
N ILE A 100 -12.78 -13.36 -14.26
CA ILE A 100 -12.33 -13.97 -15.52
C ILE A 100 -13.05 -15.30 -15.75
N ASP A 101 -13.02 -16.20 -14.78
CA ASP A 101 -13.61 -17.55 -14.88
C ASP A 101 -15.13 -17.51 -15.10
N SER A 102 -15.81 -16.56 -14.46
CA SER A 102 -17.25 -16.35 -14.65
C SER A 102 -17.59 -15.56 -15.92
N GLY A 103 -16.61 -14.89 -16.53
CA GLY A 103 -16.81 -13.99 -17.67
C GLY A 103 -17.65 -12.75 -17.34
N ALA A 104 -17.72 -12.35 -16.06
CA ALA A 104 -18.63 -11.30 -15.60
C ALA A 104 -18.16 -9.89 -16.00
N GLY A 105 -16.85 -9.67 -16.14
CA GLY A 105 -16.28 -8.42 -16.66
C GLY A 105 -16.42 -7.23 -15.72
N ASN A 106 -16.52 -7.47 -14.41
CA ASN A 106 -16.57 -6.41 -13.41
C ASN A 106 -15.17 -5.87 -13.10
N LEU A 107 -14.11 -6.66 -13.33
CA LEU A 107 -12.72 -6.31 -12.99
C LEU A 107 -11.78 -6.47 -14.19
N ASP A 108 -10.83 -5.55 -14.32
CA ASP A 108 -9.80 -5.59 -15.36
C ASP A 108 -8.40 -5.81 -14.80
N PHE A 109 -8.18 -5.42 -13.54
CA PHE A 109 -6.90 -5.56 -12.88
C PHE A 109 -7.06 -5.71 -11.37
N ALA A 110 -6.02 -6.23 -10.72
CA ALA A 110 -5.87 -6.25 -9.28
C ALA A 110 -4.60 -5.52 -8.88
N ARG A 111 -4.63 -4.74 -7.80
CA ARG A 111 -3.43 -4.16 -7.20
C ARG A 111 -2.78 -5.20 -6.29
N SER A 112 -1.46 -5.34 -6.37
CA SER A 112 -0.72 -6.29 -5.54
C SER A 112 0.57 -5.70 -4.95
N SER A 113 0.83 -6.01 -3.69
CA SER A 113 2.11 -5.77 -3.03
C SER A 113 2.87 -7.07 -2.74
N ARG A 114 2.49 -8.16 -3.42
CA ARG A 114 3.29 -9.39 -3.50
C ARG A 114 3.46 -9.84 -4.95
N GLY A 115 4.49 -10.64 -5.20
CA GLY A 115 4.62 -11.40 -6.44
C GLY A 115 3.64 -12.59 -6.51
N PRO A 116 3.64 -13.35 -7.62
CA PRO A 116 2.85 -14.56 -7.77
C PRO A 116 3.24 -15.62 -6.73
N ALA A 117 2.23 -16.27 -6.15
CA ALA A 117 2.38 -17.42 -5.26
C ALA A 117 2.64 -18.72 -6.03
N ASP A 118 2.17 -18.80 -7.28
CA ASP A 118 2.42 -19.93 -8.19
C ASP A 118 2.79 -19.41 -9.57
N THR A 119 4.02 -19.70 -10.01
CA THR A 119 4.54 -19.36 -11.34
C THR A 119 4.74 -20.60 -12.23
N VAL A 120 4.39 -21.79 -11.72
CA VAL A 120 4.70 -23.07 -12.36
C VAL A 120 3.45 -23.66 -12.99
N THR A 121 2.32 -23.61 -12.28
CA THR A 121 1.10 -24.31 -12.72
C THR A 121 0.17 -23.45 -13.57
N SER A 122 0.25 -22.11 -13.44
CA SER A 122 -0.52 -21.16 -14.24
C SER A 122 0.34 -19.95 -14.65
N GLN A 123 -0.04 -19.30 -15.76
CA GLN A 123 0.52 -18.03 -16.24
C GLN A 123 -0.61 -17.09 -16.71
N ASP A 124 -1.80 -17.23 -16.16
CA ASP A 124 -3.01 -16.57 -16.64
C ASP A 124 -3.03 -15.08 -16.31
N LEU A 125 -2.31 -14.68 -15.25
CA LEU A 125 -2.07 -13.28 -14.91
C LEU A 125 -0.62 -12.85 -15.14
N THR A 126 -0.44 -11.54 -15.33
CA THR A 126 0.86 -10.86 -15.42
C THR A 126 0.95 -9.77 -14.35
N TRP A 127 2.04 -9.78 -13.56
CA TRP A 127 2.35 -8.75 -12.57
C TRP A 127 3.21 -7.68 -13.23
N ILE A 128 2.63 -6.50 -13.42
CA ILE A 128 3.33 -5.37 -14.03
C ILE A 128 3.81 -4.44 -12.90
N PRO A 129 5.12 -4.38 -12.61
CA PRO A 129 5.65 -3.52 -11.55
C PRO A 129 5.51 -2.06 -11.97
N TYR A 130 5.25 -1.18 -11.00
CA TYR A 130 5.23 0.26 -11.28
C TYR A 130 6.01 1.12 -10.27
N ALA A 131 6.19 0.62 -9.06
CA ALA A 131 6.91 1.32 -8.01
C ALA A 131 7.64 0.33 -7.09
N GLN A 132 8.56 0.86 -6.30
CA GLN A 132 9.27 0.12 -5.26
C GLN A 132 8.73 0.52 -3.87
N ASP A 133 8.47 -0.47 -3.04
CA ASP A 133 8.16 -0.33 -1.63
C ASP A 133 9.23 -1.05 -0.79
N ALA A 134 9.20 -0.83 0.52
CA ALA A 134 9.87 -1.68 1.49
C ALA A 134 8.90 -2.05 2.61
N VAL A 135 9.15 -3.17 3.28
CA VAL A 135 8.40 -3.56 4.48
C VAL A 135 9.35 -3.63 5.64
N SER A 136 9.23 -2.67 6.56
CA SER A 136 9.93 -2.73 7.85
C SER A 136 9.03 -3.32 8.91
N TYR A 137 9.54 -3.44 10.13
CA TYR A 137 8.72 -3.63 11.32
C TYR A 137 8.44 -2.27 11.96
N ALA A 138 7.25 -2.11 12.52
CA ALA A 138 6.85 -0.99 13.36
C ALA A 138 6.81 -1.44 14.81
N ILE A 139 7.15 -0.52 15.72
CA ILE A 139 6.95 -0.66 17.17
C ILE A 139 6.30 0.62 17.69
N ARG A 140 5.70 0.55 18.87
CA ARG A 140 5.25 1.75 19.59
C ARG A 140 6.44 2.65 19.96
N SER A 141 6.33 3.96 19.70
CA SER A 141 7.31 4.93 20.17
C SER A 141 7.42 4.92 21.69
N GLY A 142 8.65 4.87 22.21
CA GLY A 142 8.91 4.81 23.65
C GLY A 142 8.67 3.45 24.31
N SER A 143 8.43 2.37 23.54
CA SER A 143 8.20 1.03 24.07
C SER A 143 9.39 0.43 24.85
N GLY A 144 10.61 0.88 24.55
CA GLY A 144 11.86 0.28 25.04
C GLY A 144 12.36 -0.90 24.21
N LEU A 145 11.62 -1.31 23.18
CA LEU A 145 12.10 -2.25 22.16
C LEU A 145 13.17 -1.59 21.28
N PRO A 146 14.17 -2.36 20.77
CA PRO A 146 15.17 -1.84 19.87
C PRO A 146 14.57 -1.32 18.55
N THR A 147 15.02 -0.15 18.13
CA THR A 147 14.73 0.44 16.81
C THR A 147 15.65 -0.12 15.71
N ASN A 148 16.51 -1.09 16.03
CA ASN A 148 17.28 -1.86 15.08
C ASN A 148 17.28 -3.33 15.49
N LEU A 149 16.66 -4.18 14.67
CA LEU A 149 16.64 -5.62 14.85
C LEU A 149 17.37 -6.29 13.69
N THR A 150 18.06 -7.38 13.97
CA THR A 150 18.60 -8.22 12.90
C THR A 150 17.49 -9.07 12.28
N LYS A 151 17.68 -9.49 11.02
CA LYS A 151 16.78 -10.47 10.39
C LYS A 151 16.60 -11.72 11.27
N ALA A 152 17.68 -12.22 11.88
CA ALA A 152 17.64 -13.38 12.75
C ALA A 152 16.78 -13.17 14.02
N GLN A 153 16.81 -11.96 14.60
CA GLN A 153 15.92 -11.61 15.71
C GLN A 153 14.47 -11.59 15.26
N LEU A 154 14.15 -10.97 14.11
CA LEU A 154 12.79 -10.99 13.57
C LEU A 154 12.29 -12.41 13.33
N VAL A 155 13.13 -13.30 12.76
CA VAL A 155 12.79 -14.73 12.62
C VAL A 155 12.49 -15.37 13.97
N SER A 156 13.30 -15.13 15.00
CA SER A 156 13.11 -15.70 16.34
C SER A 156 11.82 -15.20 17.01
N ILE A 157 11.50 -13.92 16.83
CA ILE A 157 10.27 -13.28 17.33
C ILE A 157 9.03 -13.89 16.66
N TYR A 158 9.00 -13.93 15.33
CA TYR A 158 7.92 -14.53 14.53
C TYR A 158 8.01 -16.06 14.42
N LYS A 159 8.78 -16.71 15.30
CA LYS A 159 8.69 -18.15 15.59
C LYS A 159 8.36 -18.41 17.06
N CYS A 160 8.09 -17.36 17.83
CA CYS A 160 7.88 -17.39 19.28
C CYS A 160 9.03 -18.03 20.06
N GLN A 161 10.26 -18.00 19.51
CA GLN A 161 11.47 -18.44 20.18
C GLN A 161 12.02 -17.35 21.09
N THR A 162 11.87 -16.08 20.68
CA THR A 162 12.10 -14.91 21.53
C THR A 162 10.75 -14.30 21.89
N THR A 163 10.34 -14.47 23.14
CA THR A 163 9.07 -13.93 23.68
C THR A 163 9.28 -12.72 24.58
N SER A 164 10.53 -12.32 24.83
CA SER A 164 10.85 -11.06 25.50
C SER A 164 12.15 -10.47 24.97
N LEU A 165 12.25 -9.15 24.97
CA LEU A 165 13.43 -8.40 24.56
C LEU A 165 13.59 -7.16 25.44
N ASN A 166 14.79 -6.95 25.99
CA ASN A 166 15.05 -5.86 26.96
C ASN A 166 14.07 -5.83 28.15
N GLY A 167 13.61 -7.00 28.62
CA GLY A 167 12.65 -7.11 29.73
C GLY A 167 11.19 -6.83 29.36
N ILE A 168 10.90 -6.58 28.08
CA ILE A 168 9.55 -6.36 27.56
C ILE A 168 9.04 -7.66 26.96
N SER A 169 7.84 -8.11 27.35
CA SER A 169 7.17 -9.23 26.71
C SER A 169 6.76 -8.84 25.30
N LEU A 170 7.04 -9.68 24.31
CA LEU A 170 6.75 -9.41 22.91
C LEU A 170 5.36 -9.91 22.52
N THR A 171 4.68 -9.12 21.69
CA THR A 171 3.40 -9.44 21.08
C THR A 171 3.55 -9.23 19.57
N PRO A 172 4.08 -10.21 18.83
CA PRO A 172 4.22 -10.07 17.38
C PRO A 172 2.84 -10.06 16.75
N LEU A 173 2.61 -9.11 15.86
CA LEU A 173 1.38 -8.93 15.13
C LEU A 173 1.65 -9.18 13.64
N LEU A 174 0.67 -9.73 12.95
CA LEU A 174 0.64 -9.84 11.50
C LEU A 174 -0.73 -9.42 10.97
N PRO A 175 -0.76 -8.83 9.77
CA PRO A 175 -2.02 -8.58 9.10
C PRO A 175 -2.87 -9.85 8.87
N GLN A 176 -4.13 -9.65 8.53
CA GLN A 176 -5.05 -10.72 8.11
C GLN A 176 -4.48 -11.60 7.00
N ALA A 177 -4.96 -12.84 6.93
CA ALA A 177 -4.61 -13.76 5.85
C ALA A 177 -4.97 -13.17 4.48
N GLY A 178 -4.05 -13.30 3.51
CA GLY A 178 -4.20 -12.72 2.17
C GLY A 178 -3.61 -11.31 2.00
N SER A 179 -3.12 -10.69 3.08
CA SER A 179 -2.30 -9.48 3.03
C SER A 179 -1.03 -9.68 2.20
N GLY A 180 -0.76 -8.74 1.30
CA GLY A 180 0.48 -8.73 0.52
C GLY A 180 1.70 -8.40 1.37
N THR A 181 1.54 -7.50 2.35
CA THR A 181 2.59 -7.11 3.32
C THR A 181 3.02 -8.29 4.19
N ARG A 182 2.05 -9.05 4.72
CA ARG A 182 2.29 -10.27 5.47
C ARG A 182 3.01 -11.31 4.63
N SER A 183 2.49 -11.63 3.44
CA SER A 183 3.11 -12.62 2.56
C SER A 183 4.56 -12.27 2.23
N PHE A 184 4.83 -11.01 1.89
CA PHE A 184 6.18 -10.55 1.60
C PHE A 184 7.09 -10.60 2.83
N PHE A 185 6.65 -10.06 3.97
CA PHE A 185 7.44 -10.02 5.20
C PHE A 185 7.81 -11.43 5.68
N LEU A 186 6.84 -12.34 5.73
CA LEU A 186 7.09 -13.74 6.09
C LEU A 186 8.07 -14.41 5.12
N GLY A 187 7.93 -14.16 3.81
CA GLY A 187 8.88 -14.62 2.80
C GLY A 187 10.30 -14.13 3.05
N GLN A 188 10.47 -12.86 3.43
CA GLN A 188 11.79 -12.33 3.84
C GLN A 188 12.36 -13.06 5.05
N LEU A 189 11.51 -13.47 5.99
CA LEU A 189 11.92 -14.25 7.17
C LEU A 189 12.14 -15.74 6.86
N GLY A 190 11.91 -16.20 5.63
CA GLY A 190 11.96 -17.62 5.28
C GLY A 190 10.84 -18.43 5.93
N LEU A 191 9.72 -17.76 6.22
CA LEU A 191 8.50 -18.33 6.77
C LEU A 191 7.45 -18.44 5.66
N THR A 192 6.56 -19.42 5.75
CA THR A 192 5.49 -19.62 4.77
C THR A 192 4.13 -19.56 5.44
N GLU A 193 3.12 -19.18 4.65
CA GLU A 193 1.71 -19.23 5.07
C GLU A 193 1.17 -20.67 5.13
N ALA A 194 1.87 -21.62 4.48
CA ALA A 194 1.43 -22.99 4.31
C ALA A 194 1.79 -23.86 5.53
N THR A 195 0.97 -23.80 6.59
CA THR A 195 0.62 -24.92 7.51
C THR A 195 -0.28 -24.44 8.66
N GLY A 196 -1.59 -24.66 8.56
CA GLY A 196 -2.51 -24.58 9.72
C GLY A 196 -2.62 -23.20 10.40
N ALA A 197 -3.26 -23.15 11.57
CA ALA A 197 -3.73 -21.91 12.20
C ALA A 197 -2.63 -20.92 12.63
N ASN A 198 -1.34 -21.29 12.64
CA ASN A 198 -0.24 -20.37 12.94
C ASN A 198 1.17 -20.95 12.63
N PRO A 199 1.69 -20.89 11.38
CA PRO A 199 3.03 -21.41 11.03
C PRO A 199 4.20 -20.57 11.57
N PHE A 200 3.92 -19.41 12.18
CA PHE A 200 4.86 -18.45 12.75
C PHE A 200 4.75 -18.36 14.30
N GLY A 201 4.14 -19.38 14.92
CA GLY A 201 4.13 -19.60 16.36
C GLY A 201 2.94 -18.98 17.10
N THR A 202 2.48 -19.63 18.16
CA THR A 202 1.20 -19.31 18.83
C THR A 202 1.14 -17.97 19.57
N CYS A 203 2.27 -17.27 19.73
CA CYS A 203 2.34 -15.94 20.34
C CYS A 203 1.95 -14.82 19.37
N VAL A 204 1.82 -15.12 18.07
CA VAL A 204 1.53 -14.12 17.04
C VAL A 204 0.02 -13.92 16.89
N ASP A 205 -0.43 -12.68 17.03
CA ASP A 205 -1.78 -12.27 16.62
C ASP A 205 -1.77 -11.93 15.12
N ALA A 206 -2.55 -12.67 14.34
CA ALA A 206 -2.57 -12.56 12.88
C ALA A 206 -3.87 -11.94 12.34
N THR A 207 -4.49 -11.04 13.12
CA THR A 207 -5.82 -10.48 12.83
C THR A 207 -5.84 -8.97 12.64
N VAL A 208 -4.72 -8.28 12.82
CA VAL A 208 -4.67 -6.82 12.69
C VAL A 208 -4.84 -6.38 11.25
N GLN A 209 -5.24 -5.12 11.02
CA GLN A 209 -5.22 -4.58 9.66
C GLN A 209 -3.79 -4.19 9.25
N GLU A 210 -3.46 -4.45 7.98
CA GLU A 210 -2.33 -3.85 7.29
C GLU A 210 -2.29 -2.34 7.54
N HIS A 211 -1.08 -1.83 7.80
CA HIS A 211 -0.78 -0.39 7.89
C HIS A 211 -1.63 0.39 8.90
N ASN A 212 -2.18 -0.30 9.90
CA ASN A 212 -2.84 0.32 11.05
C ASN A 212 -1.94 0.22 12.28
N GLY A 213 -1.20 1.30 12.55
CA GLY A 213 -0.32 1.42 13.71
C GLY A 213 -1.06 1.61 15.03
N GLU A 214 -2.35 1.96 15.02
CA GLU A 214 -3.18 2.06 16.23
C GLU A 214 -3.36 0.71 16.93
N ALA A 215 -3.17 -0.41 16.21
CA ALA A 215 -3.17 -1.75 16.76
C ALA A 215 -1.92 -2.09 17.62
N LEU A 216 -0.88 -1.25 17.57
CA LEU A 216 0.32 -1.41 18.41
C LEU A 216 0.15 -0.62 19.70
N ASP A 217 -0.72 -1.12 20.58
CA ASP A 217 -1.16 -0.44 21.79
C ASP A 217 -0.37 -0.84 23.07
N THR A 218 0.39 -1.94 23.04
CA THR A 218 1.28 -2.37 24.13
C THR A 218 2.75 -2.09 23.83
N ALA A 219 3.59 -2.10 24.87
CA ALA A 219 5.04 -1.96 24.71
C ALA A 219 5.69 -3.14 23.96
N GLY A 220 5.02 -4.30 23.92
CA GLY A 220 5.50 -5.51 23.29
C GLY A 220 5.23 -5.61 21.79
N ASP A 221 4.38 -4.74 21.27
CA ASP A 221 3.81 -4.93 19.94
C ASP A 221 4.83 -4.63 18.84
N ILE A 222 4.88 -5.55 17.88
CA ILE A 222 5.73 -5.46 16.70
C ILE A 222 4.96 -5.98 15.49
N ALA A 223 4.84 -5.19 14.43
CA ALA A 223 4.07 -5.55 13.24
C ALA A 223 4.84 -5.20 11.96
N PRO A 224 4.69 -5.94 10.85
CA PRO A 224 5.20 -5.48 9.57
C PRO A 224 4.38 -4.28 9.07
N TYR A 225 5.06 -3.31 8.46
CA TYR A 225 4.45 -2.08 7.98
C TYR A 225 5.13 -1.65 6.66
N SER A 226 4.33 -1.31 5.65
CA SER A 226 4.86 -0.73 4.41
C SER A 226 5.50 0.64 4.67
N VAL A 227 6.73 0.81 4.23
CA VAL A 227 7.49 2.05 4.40
C VAL A 227 6.84 3.20 3.61
N ALA A 228 6.26 2.91 2.45
CA ALA A 228 5.49 3.88 1.67
C ALA A 228 4.23 4.33 2.42
N GLN A 229 3.41 3.38 2.89
CA GLN A 229 2.19 3.70 3.65
C GLN A 229 2.46 4.50 4.92
N TYR A 230 3.47 4.10 5.70
CA TYR A 230 3.85 4.84 6.91
C TYR A 230 4.18 6.30 6.59
N TYR A 231 4.91 6.52 5.50
CA TYR A 231 5.27 7.86 5.06
C TYR A 231 4.07 8.66 4.57
N ALA A 232 3.23 8.06 3.73
CA ALA A 232 2.05 8.73 3.22
C ALA A 232 1.12 9.16 4.37
N GLN A 233 0.95 8.32 5.39
CA GLN A 233 0.19 8.64 6.60
C GLN A 233 0.86 9.75 7.43
N THR A 234 2.15 9.61 7.74
CA THR A 234 2.86 10.57 8.62
C THR A 234 3.15 11.92 7.98
N THR A 235 3.19 12.01 6.65
CA THR A 235 3.37 13.27 5.91
C THR A 235 2.06 13.92 5.49
N GLY A 236 0.93 13.25 5.71
CA GLY A 236 -0.39 13.75 5.33
C GLY A 236 -0.57 13.82 3.82
N ALA A 237 -0.13 12.79 3.10
CA ALA A 237 -0.37 12.69 1.66
C ALA A 237 -1.88 12.81 1.35
N PRO A 238 -2.27 13.45 0.24
CA PRO A 238 -3.68 13.71 -0.06
C PRO A 238 -4.53 12.44 0.00
N GLY A 239 -5.71 12.52 0.63
CA GLY A 239 -6.64 11.39 0.69
C GLY A 239 -6.20 10.23 1.61
N VAL A 240 -5.03 10.28 2.23
CA VAL A 240 -4.57 9.24 3.15
C VAL A 240 -5.10 9.50 4.55
N VAL A 241 -5.78 8.51 5.13
CA VAL A 241 -6.18 8.55 6.54
C VAL A 241 -4.97 8.16 7.38
N ASP A 242 -4.54 9.06 8.25
CA ASP A 242 -3.49 8.74 9.21
C ASP A 242 -4.00 7.76 10.27
N ARG A 243 -3.43 6.55 10.27
CA ARG A 243 -3.64 5.48 11.25
C ARG A 243 -2.32 4.94 11.76
N HIS A 244 -1.20 5.67 11.64
CA HIS A 244 0.09 5.21 12.13
C HIS A 244 0.14 5.23 13.66
N GLY A 245 -0.78 5.96 14.30
CA GLY A 245 -0.86 6.10 15.75
C GLY A 245 0.39 6.75 16.32
N VAL A 246 1.08 6.05 17.21
CA VAL A 246 2.36 6.49 17.79
C VAL A 246 3.52 5.60 17.35
N THR A 247 3.36 4.88 16.24
CA THR A 247 4.35 3.90 15.79
C THR A 247 5.54 4.56 15.11
N VAL A 248 6.69 3.89 15.21
CA VAL A 248 7.91 4.23 14.49
C VAL A 248 8.42 3.00 13.77
N LEU A 249 9.01 3.20 12.59
CA LEU A 249 9.64 2.12 11.84
C LEU A 249 11.02 1.80 12.40
N GLY A 250 11.32 0.52 12.51
CA GLY A 250 12.65 0.03 12.83
C GLY A 250 13.59 -0.03 11.63
N SER A 251 14.88 -0.16 11.92
CA SER A 251 15.94 -0.53 10.97
C SER A 251 16.15 -2.04 11.01
N VAL A 252 16.55 -2.62 9.89
CA VAL A 252 16.88 -4.05 9.81
C VAL A 252 18.35 -4.21 9.47
N ASP A 253 19.06 -5.01 10.26
CA ASP A 253 20.51 -5.25 10.10
C ASP A 253 21.33 -3.94 10.01
N GLY A 254 20.93 -2.92 10.77
CA GLY A 254 21.56 -1.60 10.78
C GLY A 254 21.19 -0.68 9.62
N VAL A 255 20.30 -1.10 8.73
CA VAL A 255 19.86 -0.30 7.57
C VAL A 255 18.48 0.30 7.85
N ALA A 256 18.39 1.63 7.85
CA ALA A 256 17.12 2.34 8.02
C ALA A 256 16.25 2.25 6.75
N PRO A 257 14.91 2.21 6.88
CA PRO A 257 14.00 2.08 5.74
C PRO A 257 13.92 3.33 4.85
N ARG A 258 14.31 4.49 5.37
CA ARG A 258 14.39 5.77 4.63
C ARG A 258 15.74 6.44 4.80
N ASN A 259 16.12 7.20 3.79
CA ASN A 259 17.28 8.06 3.80
C ASN A 259 17.02 9.33 4.64
N ALA A 260 18.07 10.11 4.89
CA ALA A 260 17.97 11.37 5.64
C ALA A 260 17.09 12.43 4.95
N ASP A 261 17.01 12.38 3.62
CA ASP A 261 16.11 13.22 2.80
C ASP A 261 14.68 12.64 2.71
N SER A 262 14.38 11.63 3.54
CA SER A 262 13.11 10.91 3.58
C SER A 262 12.75 10.11 2.33
N THR A 263 13.62 9.99 1.33
CA THR A 263 13.39 9.06 0.22
C THR A 263 13.47 7.60 0.68
N LEU A 264 12.84 6.68 -0.07
CA LEU A 264 12.94 5.25 0.20
C LEU A 264 14.41 4.80 0.13
N ASN A 265 14.90 4.10 1.14
CA ASN A 265 16.28 3.61 1.13
C ASN A 265 16.41 2.38 0.24
N SER A 266 17.01 2.56 -0.94
CA SER A 266 17.25 1.47 -1.90
C SER A 266 18.23 0.40 -1.41
N SER A 267 18.91 0.59 -0.27
CA SER A 267 19.76 -0.43 0.36
C SER A 267 19.05 -1.23 1.45
N PHE A 268 17.81 -0.87 1.82
CA PHE A 268 17.05 -1.61 2.82
C PHE A 268 16.86 -3.09 2.39
N PRO A 269 16.99 -4.07 3.30
CA PRO A 269 17.02 -5.47 2.90
C PRO A 269 15.65 -6.03 2.47
N PHE A 270 14.54 -5.48 2.97
CA PHE A 270 13.18 -5.99 2.69
C PHE A 270 12.44 -5.09 1.70
N LYS A 271 12.99 -4.95 0.49
CA LYS A 271 12.37 -4.20 -0.62
C LYS A 271 11.58 -5.11 -1.54
N ARG A 272 10.54 -4.56 -2.15
CA ARG A 272 9.68 -5.22 -3.12
C ARG A 272 9.27 -4.26 -4.21
N ASP A 273 9.01 -4.78 -5.39
CA ASP A 273 8.18 -4.07 -6.34
C ASP A 273 6.71 -4.24 -5.94
N VAL A 274 5.88 -3.27 -6.33
CA VAL A 274 4.43 -3.34 -6.26
C VAL A 274 3.86 -3.30 -7.68
N TYR A 275 2.70 -3.93 -7.86
CA TYR A 275 2.23 -4.37 -9.17
C TYR A 275 0.77 -3.97 -9.43
N ASN A 276 0.50 -3.68 -10.70
CA ASN A 276 -0.84 -3.84 -11.27
C ASN A 276 -0.87 -5.19 -12.00
N VAL A 277 -1.76 -6.07 -11.56
CA VAL A 277 -1.91 -7.45 -12.05
C VAL A 277 -3.04 -7.49 -13.05
N VAL A 278 -2.78 -7.98 -14.25
CA VAL A 278 -3.75 -8.02 -15.35
C VAL A 278 -3.83 -9.42 -15.97
N PRO A 279 -4.94 -9.79 -16.63
CA PRO A 279 -4.98 -11.02 -17.42
C PRO A 279 -3.92 -10.98 -18.51
N THR A 280 -3.08 -12.02 -18.59
CA THR A 280 -1.97 -12.12 -19.55
C THR A 280 -2.46 -11.98 -20.99
N ASN A 281 -3.64 -12.53 -21.31
CA ASN A 281 -4.25 -12.45 -22.64
C ASN A 281 -4.78 -11.03 -22.98
N LYS A 282 -4.86 -10.10 -22.01
CA LYS A 282 -5.30 -8.71 -22.22
C LYS A 282 -4.14 -7.70 -22.27
N LEU A 283 -2.88 -8.14 -22.24
CA LEU A 283 -1.72 -7.24 -22.28
C LEU A 283 -1.70 -6.30 -23.51
N THR A 284 -2.27 -6.73 -24.64
CA THR A 284 -2.35 -5.92 -25.86
C THR A 284 -3.66 -5.14 -25.99
N ALA A 285 -4.58 -5.25 -25.03
CA ALA A 285 -5.81 -4.47 -25.04
C ALA A 285 -5.47 -2.98 -24.84
N ALA A 286 -5.99 -2.10 -25.71
CA ALA A 286 -5.53 -0.72 -25.82
C ALA A 286 -5.51 0.04 -24.48
N ASN A 287 -6.52 -0.13 -23.64
CA ASN A 287 -6.60 0.56 -22.35
C ASN A 287 -5.65 -0.04 -21.30
N ILE A 288 -5.51 -1.38 -21.24
CA ILE A 288 -4.54 -2.04 -20.36
C ILE A 288 -3.11 -1.66 -20.75
N ALA A 289 -2.81 -1.72 -22.05
CA ALA A 289 -1.51 -1.36 -22.57
C ALA A 289 -1.17 0.11 -22.26
N ARG A 290 -2.12 1.03 -22.51
CA ARG A 290 -1.97 2.45 -22.20
C ARG A 290 -1.77 2.70 -20.70
N ALA A 291 -2.53 2.03 -19.84
CA ALA A 291 -2.48 2.24 -18.41
C ALA A 291 -1.19 1.71 -17.78
N PHE A 292 -0.77 0.49 -18.14
CA PHE A 292 0.22 -0.26 -17.36
C PHE A 292 1.42 -0.78 -18.16
N VAL A 293 1.31 -1.08 -19.45
CA VAL A 293 2.34 -1.86 -20.17
C VAL A 293 3.42 -0.97 -20.78
N GLY A 294 4.67 -1.28 -20.44
CA GLY A 294 5.87 -0.59 -20.88
C GLY A 294 6.16 0.68 -20.07
N SER A 295 7.40 1.15 -20.17
CA SER A 295 7.87 2.36 -19.47
C SER A 295 7.17 3.65 -19.91
N GLY A 296 6.50 3.64 -21.07
CA GLY A 296 5.68 4.75 -21.57
C GLY A 296 4.21 4.68 -21.16
N SER A 297 3.81 3.71 -20.33
CA SER A 297 2.44 3.63 -19.80
C SER A 297 2.12 4.80 -18.87
N GLN A 298 0.85 5.16 -18.75
CA GLN A 298 0.43 6.33 -17.97
C GLN A 298 0.84 6.24 -16.50
N VAL A 299 0.75 5.05 -15.89
CA VAL A 299 1.21 4.84 -14.51
C VAL A 299 2.72 5.01 -14.38
N CYS A 300 3.51 4.58 -15.36
CA CYS A 300 4.97 4.74 -15.33
C CYS A 300 5.45 6.15 -15.65
N LEU A 301 4.69 6.89 -16.45
CA LEU A 301 4.99 8.29 -16.72
C LEU A 301 4.82 9.14 -15.46
N ASP A 302 3.88 8.77 -14.58
CA ASP A 302 3.63 9.43 -13.29
C ASP A 302 3.75 10.95 -13.40
N ALA A 303 2.96 11.54 -14.31
CA ALA A 303 3.18 12.90 -14.78
C ALA A 303 3.15 13.97 -13.66
N PHE A 304 2.61 13.61 -12.49
CA PHE A 304 2.44 14.45 -11.31
C PHE A 304 3.33 14.03 -10.12
N GLY A 305 4.10 12.93 -10.25
CA GLY A 305 5.05 12.48 -9.22
C GLY A 305 4.40 11.78 -8.03
N GLU A 306 3.20 11.24 -8.21
CA GLU A 306 2.38 10.62 -7.17
C GLU A 306 3.09 9.43 -6.52
N ILE A 307 3.87 8.65 -7.27
CA ILE A 307 4.63 7.51 -6.71
C ILE A 307 5.50 7.98 -5.55
N THR A 308 6.26 9.07 -5.76
CA THR A 308 7.16 9.60 -4.73
C THR A 308 6.44 10.38 -3.64
N THR A 309 5.36 11.11 -3.99
CA THR A 309 4.50 11.82 -3.03
C THR A 309 3.93 10.86 -1.98
N TYR A 310 3.50 9.67 -2.40
CA TYR A 310 2.99 8.62 -1.52
C TYR A 310 4.10 7.74 -0.92
N GLY A 311 5.36 8.18 -1.01
CA GLY A 311 6.48 7.57 -0.30
C GLY A 311 7.09 6.33 -0.97
N PHE A 312 6.64 5.93 -2.16
CA PHE A 312 7.26 4.85 -2.91
C PHE A 312 8.55 5.31 -3.60
N GLY A 313 9.43 4.36 -3.92
CA GLY A 313 10.57 4.56 -4.80
C GLY A 313 10.20 4.31 -6.26
N THR A 314 10.96 4.88 -7.18
CA THR A 314 10.83 4.57 -8.62
C THR A 314 11.32 3.16 -8.93
N ALA A 315 10.60 2.43 -9.78
CA ALA A 315 11.00 1.10 -10.24
C ALA A 315 11.68 1.17 -11.62
N SER A 316 12.92 0.68 -11.75
CA SER A 316 13.64 0.67 -13.04
C SER A 316 13.01 -0.22 -14.10
N ASN A 317 12.21 -1.18 -13.67
CA ASN A 317 11.44 -2.12 -14.48
C ASN A 317 9.97 -1.68 -14.63
N CYS A 318 9.62 -0.42 -14.34
CA CYS A 318 8.23 0.05 -14.45
C CYS A 318 7.61 -0.33 -15.81
N GLY A 319 6.47 -1.00 -15.76
CA GLY A 319 5.70 -1.42 -16.93
C GLY A 319 6.19 -2.72 -17.58
N ASP A 320 7.20 -3.39 -17.03
CA ASP A 320 7.65 -4.69 -17.55
C ASP A 320 6.54 -5.74 -17.43
N SER A 321 6.09 -6.25 -18.58
CA SER A 321 5.04 -7.26 -18.68
C SER A 321 5.56 -8.62 -19.19
N THR A 322 6.88 -8.80 -19.23
CA THR A 322 7.52 -9.97 -19.86
C THR A 322 8.03 -10.99 -18.84
N GLY A 323 8.37 -10.54 -17.63
CA GLY A 323 9.14 -11.34 -16.68
C GLY A 323 8.34 -12.05 -15.59
N LEU A 324 7.10 -11.65 -15.28
CA LEU A 324 6.40 -12.15 -14.10
C LEU A 324 4.94 -12.53 -14.37
N ARG A 325 4.71 -13.84 -14.52
CA ARG A 325 3.40 -14.45 -14.73
C ARG A 325 3.16 -15.57 -13.73
N GLY A 326 1.90 -15.83 -13.43
CA GLY A 326 1.51 -16.76 -12.38
C GLY A 326 0.01 -16.70 -12.09
N GLU A 327 -0.43 -17.57 -11.19
CA GLU A 327 -1.79 -17.72 -10.63
C GLU A 327 -2.95 -17.77 -11.66
N ASN A 328 -3.98 -18.53 -11.33
CA ASN A 328 -5.26 -18.51 -12.04
C ASN A 328 -6.38 -18.07 -11.12
#